data_AF-Q8KWA2-F1
#
_entry.id   AF-Q8KWA2-F1
#
_cell.length_a   1.000
_cell.length_b   1.000
_cell.length_c   1.000
_cell.angle_alpha   90.00
_cell.angle_beta   90.00
_cell.angle_gamma   90.00
#
_symmetry.space_group_name_H-M   'P 1'
#
loop_
_entity.id
_entity.type
_entity.pdbx_description
1 polymer ?
#
loop_
_entity_poly.entity_id
_entity_poly.type
_entity_poly.pdbx_seq_one_letter_code
_entity_poly.pdbx_strand_id
1 'polypeptide(L)'
;MGSIAPISTFRTKAATMCNLCALTQTFDPGRHVGEEDVTIGNLPLPGGNDEGGAVETPPLPYGSLTELASYLTSGYWEDGGSSAHSFAATVGEISAHVITVDLTALTSTGQRLARWALDSWEQVADLHFTEVTRGGDITFDDSDSGAYSTSSFDEDGNTLAATVNISQDWLATYGTTLASYSMTTFVHEIGHALGLGHLGNYNGSTGTQIYANDSWQLSVMSYIAQSENSNVSADYAFPSGPMMADIVAIQSLYGTPIESDDGDSTWGQGGTYSRYFTTLFASITDPTIEPIAFTIYDVGGTDMLDLSGSRTADVVNLNAGGFSNVAGHIGNLAIASGTVIENIKVGRGNDTVYGNAADNVIRGQTGWDLLHGGSGRDRIFGGMGRDTISGDAGNDRLFGKKGHDWLDGGEGNDILFGGLGRDTFFYGFGHDADIIRDFDLDLDKLAFSALDFGNTDAETLVKTYGRLVDQGIRLDFSDSVILGADTNDRLTLSGVYDLDALVDDIIFV
;
A
#
# COMPACT_ATOMS: atom_id res chain seq x y z
N MET A 1 -15.73 -22.09 -22.76
CA MET A 1 -14.96 -21.39 -23.82
C MET A 1 -15.22 -19.90 -23.68
N GLY A 2 -14.44 -19.25 -22.83
CA GLY A 2 -14.38 -17.79 -22.72
C GLY A 2 -12.91 -17.43 -22.72
N SER A 3 -12.41 -16.88 -23.82
CA SER A 3 -11.09 -16.26 -23.85
C SER A 3 -11.19 -14.98 -23.05
N ILE A 4 -10.21 -14.70 -22.20
CA ILE A 4 -9.97 -13.33 -21.76
C ILE A 4 -9.72 -12.54 -23.05
N ALA A 5 -10.54 -11.52 -23.30
CA ALA A 5 -10.23 -10.47 -24.24
C ALA A 5 -10.49 -9.20 -23.44
N PRO A 6 -9.52 -8.28 -23.32
CA PRO A 6 -9.75 -7.04 -22.59
C PRO A 6 -10.99 -6.34 -23.15
N ILE A 7 -11.85 -5.83 -22.25
CA ILE A 7 -13.08 -5.13 -22.61
C ILE A 7 -12.75 -3.87 -23.44
N SER A 8 -11.51 -3.37 -23.39
CA SER A 8 -11.02 -2.29 -24.23
C SER A 8 -9.98 -2.76 -25.27
N THR A 9 -10.24 -2.44 -26.53
CA THR A 9 -9.23 -2.57 -27.60
C THR A 9 -8.14 -1.53 -27.37
N PHE A 10 -6.89 -1.99 -27.26
CA PHE A 10 -5.69 -1.14 -27.18
C PHE A 10 -5.75 -0.01 -28.22
N ARG A 11 -5.94 1.22 -27.74
CA ARG A 11 -5.49 2.42 -28.43
C ARG A 11 -4.43 3.06 -27.57
N THR A 12 -3.18 2.90 -27.98
CA THR A 12 -2.06 3.77 -27.61
C THR A 12 -2.50 5.23 -27.79
N LYS A 13 -2.92 5.90 -26.70
CA LYS A 13 -2.90 7.35 -26.65
C LYS A 13 -1.50 7.73 -26.23
N ALA A 14 -0.71 8.10 -27.23
CA ALA A 14 0.53 8.84 -27.02
C ALA A 14 0.24 9.99 -26.04
N ALA A 15 0.98 9.99 -24.92
CA ALA A 15 0.99 11.08 -23.97
C ALA A 15 1.32 12.38 -24.71
N THR A 16 0.35 13.29 -24.76
CA THR A 16 0.61 14.69 -25.04
C THR A 16 0.42 15.42 -23.71
N MET A 17 1.54 15.80 -23.11
CA MET A 17 1.62 16.62 -21.90
C MET A 17 0.74 17.86 -22.04
N CYS A 18 -0.19 18.06 -21.11
CA CYS A 18 -0.81 19.37 -20.89
C CYS A 18 0.01 20.10 -19.82
N ASN A 19 1.01 20.86 -20.26
CA ASN A 19 1.68 21.87 -19.44
C ASN A 19 0.68 23.00 -19.14
N LEU A 20 -0.16 22.89 -18.11
CA LEU A 20 -0.85 24.04 -17.49
C LEU A 20 -1.63 23.78 -16.18
N CYS A 21 -1.64 22.58 -15.61
CA CYS A 21 -2.24 22.35 -14.27
C CYS A 21 -1.20 22.45 -13.15
N ALA A 22 -0.49 23.57 -13.11
CA ALA A 22 0.17 24.05 -11.90
C ALA A 22 -0.42 25.43 -11.63
N LEU A 23 -1.15 25.56 -10.52
CA LEU A 23 -1.38 26.76 -9.69
C LEU A 23 -2.76 26.65 -8.99
N THR A 24 -2.71 26.36 -7.69
CA THR A 24 -3.56 26.88 -6.60
C THR A 24 -5.06 27.06 -6.86
N GLN A 25 -5.91 26.39 -6.07
CA GLN A 25 -6.92 27.07 -5.25
C GLN A 25 -7.65 26.12 -4.28
N THR A 26 -7.71 26.58 -3.03
CA THR A 26 -8.48 26.11 -1.88
C THR A 26 -9.98 26.05 -2.18
N PHE A 27 -10.65 24.98 -1.75
CA PHE A 27 -12.10 24.79 -1.87
C PHE A 27 -12.84 25.45 -0.68
N ASP A 28 -13.75 26.37 -0.95
CA ASP A 28 -14.67 27.00 0.02
C ASP A 28 -16.10 26.48 -0.25
N PRO A 29 -16.73 25.70 0.66
CA PRO A 29 -18.01 25.05 0.41
C PRO A 29 -19.23 25.92 0.74
N GLY A 30 -19.08 27.24 0.92
CA GLY A 30 -20.14 28.12 1.43
C GLY A 30 -20.60 29.24 0.50
N ARG A 31 -21.06 28.98 -0.73
CA ARG A 31 -21.69 30.04 -1.55
C ARG A 31 -22.62 29.52 -2.64
N HIS A 32 -23.91 29.40 -2.33
CA HIS A 32 -25.03 29.85 -3.18
C HIS A 32 -26.36 29.66 -2.43
N VAL A 33 -26.72 30.67 -1.63
CA VAL A 33 -28.11 30.96 -1.25
C VAL A 33 -28.45 32.33 -1.85
N GLY A 34 -29.59 32.41 -2.55
CA GLY A 34 -30.10 33.63 -3.15
C GLY A 34 -31.36 33.35 -3.97
N GLU A 35 -32.50 33.63 -3.35
CA GLU A 35 -33.87 33.57 -3.86
C GLU A 35 -34.07 34.47 -5.10
N GLU A 36 -34.96 34.08 -6.02
CA GLU A 36 -36.06 34.96 -6.43
C GLU A 36 -37.22 34.18 -7.11
N ASP A 37 -38.41 34.60 -6.72
CA ASP A 37 -39.73 34.05 -6.95
C ASP A 37 -40.32 34.58 -8.28
N VAL A 38 -40.74 33.69 -9.17
CA VAL A 38 -41.65 34.03 -10.29
C VAL A 38 -42.70 32.96 -10.44
N THR A 39 -43.86 33.20 -9.85
CA THR A 39 -45.11 32.49 -10.15
C THR A 39 -45.67 32.90 -11.52
N ILE A 40 -45.91 31.93 -12.41
CA ILE A 40 -47.00 31.98 -13.39
C ILE A 40 -47.74 30.65 -13.36
N GLY A 41 -49.02 30.70 -12.97
CA GLY A 41 -49.91 29.55 -12.90
C GLY A 41 -50.53 29.16 -14.25
N ASN A 42 -50.68 27.85 -14.39
CA ASN A 42 -51.72 27.05 -15.08
C ASN A 42 -52.33 27.53 -16.40
N LEU A 43 -52.19 26.69 -17.44
CA LEU A 43 -53.32 26.09 -18.17
C LEU A 43 -52.97 24.66 -18.65
N PRO A 44 -53.97 23.75 -18.76
CA PRO A 44 -53.75 22.30 -18.87
C PRO A 44 -53.61 21.83 -20.31
N LEU A 45 -52.84 20.76 -20.54
CA LEU A 45 -52.87 20.00 -21.80
C LEU A 45 -53.14 18.50 -21.54
N PRO A 46 -53.97 17.87 -22.40
CA PRO A 46 -54.45 16.51 -22.22
C PRO A 46 -53.48 15.48 -22.81
N GLY A 47 -53.36 14.34 -22.13
CA GLY A 47 -53.05 13.00 -22.65
C GLY A 47 -51.92 12.84 -23.69
N GLY A 48 -50.85 12.15 -23.29
CA GLY A 48 -50.00 11.44 -24.24
C GLY A 48 -48.59 11.17 -23.76
N ASN A 49 -48.36 9.89 -23.43
CA ASN A 49 -47.10 9.14 -23.53
C ASN A 49 -46.24 9.15 -22.26
N ASP A 50 -46.20 7.97 -21.62
CA ASP A 50 -45.20 7.58 -20.64
C ASP A 50 -43.79 7.82 -21.22
N GLU A 51 -43.12 8.88 -20.76
CA GLU A 51 -41.67 8.93 -20.83
C GLU A 51 -41.14 8.08 -19.68
N GLY A 52 -40.60 6.92 -20.05
CA GLY A 52 -39.90 6.03 -19.13
C GLY A 52 -38.78 6.79 -18.45
N GLY A 53 -39.01 7.14 -17.17
CA GLY A 53 -37.93 7.54 -16.29
C GLY A 53 -36.90 6.43 -16.29
N ALA A 54 -35.66 6.77 -16.65
CA ALA A 54 -34.54 5.87 -16.43
C ALA A 54 -34.59 5.48 -14.94
N VAL A 55 -34.87 4.22 -14.67
CA VAL A 55 -34.67 3.66 -13.33
C VAL A 55 -33.16 3.73 -13.14
N GLU A 56 -32.68 4.72 -12.40
CA GLU A 56 -31.29 4.73 -11.96
C GLU A 56 -31.05 3.42 -11.23
N THR A 57 -30.21 2.56 -11.82
CA THR A 57 -29.74 1.37 -11.15
C THR A 57 -28.99 1.83 -9.90
N PRO A 58 -29.34 1.31 -8.70
CA PRO A 58 -28.61 1.70 -7.50
C PRO A 58 -27.12 1.40 -7.69
N PRO A 59 -26.23 2.27 -7.18
CA PRO A 59 -24.80 2.05 -7.31
C PRO A 59 -24.42 0.71 -6.67
N LEU A 60 -23.45 0.03 -7.27
CA LEU A 60 -22.94 -1.23 -6.72
C LEU A 60 -22.38 -1.00 -5.29
N PRO A 61 -22.53 -1.95 -4.38
CA PRO A 61 -21.93 -1.85 -3.05
C PRO A 61 -20.40 -1.94 -3.13
N TYR A 62 -19.70 -1.31 -2.19
CA TYR A 62 -18.28 -1.57 -1.97
C TYR A 62 -18.12 -2.85 -1.17
N GLY A 63 -17.28 -3.78 -1.65
CA GLY A 63 -16.96 -5.02 -0.93
C GLY A 63 -15.76 -4.84 -0.02
N SER A 64 -15.87 -5.30 1.22
CA SER A 64 -14.72 -5.54 2.10
C SER A 64 -13.85 -6.70 1.57
N LEU A 65 -12.59 -6.80 2.00
CA LEU A 65 -11.71 -7.91 1.59
C LEU A 65 -12.34 -9.28 1.87
N THR A 66 -13.05 -9.44 2.99
CA THR A 66 -13.73 -10.69 3.34
C THR A 66 -14.91 -10.99 2.41
N GLU A 67 -15.70 -9.98 2.02
CA GLU A 67 -16.81 -10.17 1.07
C GLU A 67 -16.30 -10.51 -0.33
N LEU A 68 -15.27 -9.80 -0.79
CA LEU A 68 -14.61 -10.07 -2.06
C LEU A 68 -14.04 -11.49 -2.08
N ALA A 69 -13.31 -11.87 -1.02
CA ALA A 69 -12.76 -13.22 -0.87
C ALA A 69 -13.85 -14.30 -0.85
N SER A 70 -14.93 -14.10 -0.10
CA SER A 70 -16.05 -15.04 -0.07
C SER A 70 -16.73 -15.19 -1.43
N TYR A 71 -16.76 -14.12 -2.24
CA TYR A 71 -17.29 -14.21 -3.60
C TYR A 71 -16.33 -14.97 -4.53
N LEU A 72 -15.01 -14.75 -4.41
CA LEU A 72 -13.99 -15.51 -5.14
C LEU A 72 -14.07 -17.01 -4.84
N THR A 73 -14.25 -17.42 -3.59
CA THR A 73 -14.22 -18.85 -3.22
C THR A 73 -15.55 -19.57 -3.36
N SER A 74 -16.68 -18.87 -3.22
CA SER A 74 -18.01 -19.49 -3.18
C SER A 74 -19.00 -18.81 -4.12
N GLY A 75 -19.13 -17.48 -4.03
CA GLY A 75 -20.18 -16.74 -4.74
C GLY A 75 -20.15 -16.92 -6.26
N TYR A 76 -18.97 -16.82 -6.87
CA TYR A 76 -18.79 -17.05 -8.31
C TYR A 76 -19.25 -18.45 -8.75
N TRP A 77 -18.87 -19.48 -7.99
CA TRP A 77 -19.19 -20.86 -8.32
C TRP A 77 -20.68 -21.15 -8.15
N GLU A 78 -21.29 -20.63 -7.08
CA GLU A 78 -22.72 -20.75 -6.80
C GLU A 78 -23.56 -20.09 -7.91
N ASP A 79 -23.15 -18.91 -8.39
CA ASP A 79 -23.77 -18.23 -9.53
C ASP A 79 -23.70 -19.06 -10.82
N GLY A 80 -22.65 -19.86 -10.98
CA GLY A 80 -22.46 -20.83 -12.05
C GLY A 80 -23.17 -22.18 -11.84
N GLY A 81 -23.83 -22.38 -10.69
CA GLY A 81 -24.48 -23.64 -10.31
C GLY A 81 -23.52 -24.73 -9.83
N SER A 82 -22.32 -24.35 -9.41
CA SER A 82 -21.28 -25.21 -8.83
C SER A 82 -21.08 -24.88 -7.33
N SER A 83 -20.21 -25.63 -6.66
CA SER A 83 -19.80 -25.39 -5.27
C SER A 83 -18.35 -24.95 -5.21
N ALA A 84 -18.00 -24.28 -4.11
CA ALA A 84 -16.61 -24.05 -3.74
C ALA A 84 -15.82 -25.38 -3.78
N HIS A 85 -14.56 -25.32 -4.20
CA HIS A 85 -13.70 -26.48 -4.34
C HIS A 85 -12.23 -26.11 -4.13
N SER A 86 -11.43 -27.08 -3.70
CA SER A 86 -10.00 -26.91 -3.42
C SER A 86 -9.27 -28.26 -3.40
N PHE A 87 -7.95 -28.27 -3.54
CA PHE A 87 -7.18 -29.50 -3.33
C PHE A 87 -7.18 -29.91 -1.87
N ALA A 88 -7.37 -31.20 -1.59
CA ALA A 88 -7.37 -31.71 -0.23
C ALA A 88 -5.97 -31.68 0.42
N ALA A 89 -5.94 -31.56 1.75
CA ALA A 89 -4.70 -31.60 2.50
C ALA A 89 -3.94 -32.95 2.34
N THR A 90 -2.62 -32.87 2.19
CA THR A 90 -1.69 -33.99 2.13
C THR A 90 -1.27 -34.42 3.54
N VAL A 91 -1.68 -35.62 3.94
CA VAL A 91 -1.38 -36.14 5.29
C VAL A 91 0.09 -36.48 5.45
N GLY A 92 0.76 -35.84 6.41
CA GLY A 92 2.12 -36.18 6.85
C GLY A 92 3.24 -35.36 6.21
N GLU A 93 2.90 -34.33 5.45
CA GLU A 93 3.85 -33.37 4.86
C GLU A 93 4.01 -32.11 5.73
N ILE A 94 5.06 -31.33 5.48
CA ILE A 94 5.35 -30.09 6.22
C ILE A 94 4.34 -28.99 5.86
N SER A 95 4.10 -28.78 4.57
CA SER A 95 2.93 -28.03 4.08
C SER A 95 1.71 -28.93 4.09
N ALA A 96 0.54 -28.41 4.49
CA ALA A 96 -0.66 -29.21 4.46
C ALA A 96 -1.15 -29.46 3.03
N HIS A 97 -0.69 -28.75 2.00
CA HIS A 97 -1.15 -28.96 0.62
C HIS A 97 0.01 -29.07 -0.37
N VAL A 98 0.48 -30.30 -0.61
CA VAL A 98 1.45 -30.59 -1.67
C VAL A 98 0.71 -30.86 -2.98
N ILE A 99 0.92 -30.02 -3.98
CA ILE A 99 0.27 -30.10 -5.31
C ILE A 99 1.33 -30.38 -6.37
N THR A 100 1.20 -31.47 -7.11
CA THR A 100 2.12 -31.78 -8.19
C THR A 100 1.77 -31.02 -9.47
N VAL A 101 2.76 -30.48 -10.18
CA VAL A 101 2.57 -29.69 -11.40
C VAL A 101 3.35 -30.26 -12.58
N ASP A 102 2.69 -30.43 -13.72
CA ASP A 102 3.33 -30.89 -14.96
C ASP A 102 3.46 -29.73 -15.94
N LEU A 103 4.69 -29.20 -16.07
CA LEU A 103 5.02 -28.08 -16.96
C LEU A 103 5.59 -28.54 -18.31
N THR A 104 5.63 -29.85 -18.58
CA THR A 104 6.44 -30.40 -19.69
C THR A 104 5.92 -30.03 -21.08
N ALA A 105 4.63 -29.72 -21.21
CA ALA A 105 4.05 -29.29 -22.49
C ALA A 105 4.32 -27.81 -22.81
N LEU A 106 4.70 -26.99 -21.81
CA LEU A 106 5.02 -25.59 -22.02
C LEU A 106 6.40 -25.40 -22.67
N THR A 107 6.53 -24.37 -23.50
CA THR A 107 7.83 -23.84 -23.91
C THR A 107 8.67 -23.40 -22.71
N SER A 108 10.01 -23.34 -22.87
CA SER A 108 10.91 -22.88 -21.80
C SER A 108 10.58 -21.49 -21.22
N THR A 109 9.99 -20.62 -22.04
CA THR A 109 9.51 -19.31 -21.58
C THR A 109 8.21 -19.42 -20.80
N GLY A 110 7.25 -20.22 -21.26
CA GLY A 110 6.02 -20.52 -20.51
C GLY A 110 6.33 -21.16 -19.16
N GLN A 111 7.23 -22.14 -19.10
CA GLN A 111 7.65 -22.78 -17.85
C GLN A 111 8.25 -21.79 -16.84
N ARG A 112 8.96 -20.76 -17.32
CA ARG A 112 9.54 -19.73 -16.44
C ARG A 112 8.44 -18.85 -15.82
N LEU A 113 7.47 -18.41 -16.62
CA LEU A 113 6.33 -17.62 -16.12
C LEU A 113 5.46 -18.46 -15.17
N ALA A 114 5.19 -19.72 -15.51
CA ALA A 114 4.45 -20.64 -14.66
C ALA A 114 5.11 -20.81 -13.28
N ARG A 115 6.43 -21.03 -13.23
CA ARG A 115 7.18 -21.12 -11.97
C ARG A 115 7.07 -19.85 -11.13
N TRP A 116 7.27 -18.68 -11.74
CA TRP A 116 7.11 -17.42 -11.03
C TRP A 116 5.70 -17.21 -10.47
N ALA A 117 4.66 -17.61 -11.21
CA ALA A 117 3.29 -17.52 -10.76
C ALA A 117 2.99 -18.52 -9.62
N LEU A 118 3.49 -19.76 -9.72
CA LEU A 118 3.41 -20.75 -8.65
C LEU A 118 4.12 -20.25 -7.37
N ASP A 119 5.35 -19.75 -7.48
CA ASP A 119 6.11 -19.18 -6.36
C ASP A 119 5.30 -18.07 -5.65
N SER A 120 4.59 -17.21 -6.41
CA SER A 120 3.76 -16.14 -5.83
C SER A 120 2.53 -16.63 -5.06
N TRP A 121 1.99 -17.80 -5.41
CA TRP A 121 0.88 -18.42 -4.66
C TRP A 121 1.39 -19.14 -3.41
N GLU A 122 2.54 -19.83 -3.48
CA GLU A 122 3.18 -20.43 -2.29
C GLU A 122 3.53 -19.37 -1.23
N GLN A 123 3.94 -18.17 -1.66
CA GLN A 123 4.32 -17.10 -0.73
C GLN A 123 3.17 -16.70 0.22
N VAL A 124 1.92 -16.86 -0.21
CA VAL A 124 0.75 -16.27 0.47
C VAL A 124 -0.22 -17.31 1.04
N ALA A 125 -0.02 -18.60 0.77
CA ALA A 125 -0.88 -19.68 1.26
C ALA A 125 -0.06 -20.91 1.67
N ASP A 126 -0.65 -21.79 2.49
CA ASP A 126 -0.05 -23.10 2.78
C ASP A 126 -0.20 -24.05 1.59
N LEU A 127 0.64 -23.80 0.59
CA LEU A 127 0.76 -24.54 -0.66
C LEU A 127 2.22 -24.91 -0.88
N HIS A 128 2.44 -26.10 -1.41
CA HIS A 128 3.75 -26.52 -1.91
C HIS A 128 3.64 -27.21 -3.27
N PHE A 129 4.14 -26.56 -4.32
CA PHE A 129 4.13 -27.09 -5.68
C PHE A 129 5.37 -27.94 -5.97
N THR A 130 5.15 -29.16 -6.42
CA THR A 130 6.22 -30.09 -6.81
C THR A 130 6.15 -30.39 -8.30
N GLU A 131 7.17 -29.97 -9.06
CA GLU A 131 7.25 -30.30 -10.48
C GLU A 131 7.41 -31.81 -10.72
N VAL A 132 6.55 -32.35 -11.58
CA VAL A 132 6.60 -33.73 -12.09
C VAL A 132 6.63 -33.73 -13.61
N THR A 133 7.09 -34.83 -14.21
CA THR A 133 7.17 -34.96 -15.68
C THR A 133 5.98 -35.66 -16.31
N ARG A 134 5.01 -36.12 -15.50
CA ARG A 134 3.77 -36.75 -15.95
C ARG A 134 2.76 -36.83 -14.80
N GLY A 135 1.51 -36.53 -15.10
CA GLY A 135 0.38 -36.83 -14.21
C GLY A 135 0.37 -35.96 -12.95
N GLY A 136 0.73 -34.68 -13.12
CA GLY A 136 0.56 -33.69 -12.07
C GLY A 136 -0.92 -33.43 -11.77
N ASP A 137 -1.20 -33.03 -10.54
CA ASP A 137 -2.51 -32.56 -10.09
C ASP A 137 -2.95 -31.34 -10.91
N ILE A 138 -2.01 -30.47 -11.27
CA ILE A 138 -2.19 -29.41 -12.27
C ILE A 138 -1.31 -29.71 -13.49
N THR A 139 -1.91 -29.82 -14.67
CA THR A 139 -1.19 -29.98 -15.94
C THR A 139 -1.24 -28.69 -16.75
N PHE A 140 -0.10 -28.25 -17.28
CA PHE A 140 -0.04 -27.06 -18.12
C PHE A 140 0.06 -27.42 -19.61
N ASP A 141 -0.55 -26.60 -20.48
CA ASP A 141 -0.47 -26.70 -21.94
C ASP A 141 -0.31 -25.30 -22.57
N ASP A 142 0.28 -25.24 -23.78
CA ASP A 142 0.38 -24.02 -24.59
C ASP A 142 0.02 -24.23 -26.07
N SER A 143 -0.53 -25.40 -26.40
CA SER A 143 -0.87 -25.79 -27.76
C SER A 143 -2.29 -25.37 -28.19
N ASP A 144 -3.19 -25.16 -27.23
CA ASP A 144 -4.56 -24.70 -27.49
C ASP A 144 -4.65 -23.17 -27.49
N SER A 145 -5.57 -22.63 -28.28
CA SER A 145 -5.76 -21.18 -28.41
C SER A 145 -6.31 -20.54 -27.13
N GLY A 146 -5.79 -19.37 -26.79
CA GLY A 146 -6.25 -18.54 -25.67
C GLY A 146 -5.59 -18.90 -24.35
N ALA A 147 -6.21 -18.41 -23.27
CA ALA A 147 -5.87 -18.72 -21.90
C ALA A 147 -7.14 -19.17 -21.17
N TYR A 148 -7.04 -20.27 -20.44
CA TYR A 148 -8.15 -20.80 -19.63
C TYR A 148 -7.66 -21.86 -18.64
N SER A 149 -8.45 -22.09 -17.61
CA SER A 149 -8.29 -23.16 -16.64
C SER A 149 -9.56 -24.02 -16.56
N THR A 150 -9.37 -25.32 -16.34
CA THR A 150 -10.47 -26.26 -16.11
C THR A 150 -10.12 -27.20 -14.98
N SER A 151 -11.08 -27.47 -14.11
CA SER A 151 -10.89 -28.35 -12.95
C SER A 151 -11.97 -29.43 -12.92
N SER A 152 -11.62 -30.56 -12.32
CA SER A 152 -12.56 -31.62 -11.94
C SER A 152 -12.49 -31.81 -10.44
N PHE A 153 -13.64 -32.05 -9.81
CA PHE A 153 -13.77 -32.22 -8.36
C PHE A 153 -14.81 -33.29 -8.04
N ASP A 154 -14.73 -33.86 -6.84
CA ASP A 154 -15.70 -34.83 -6.33
C ASP A 154 -16.94 -34.16 -5.70
N GLU A 155 -17.85 -34.97 -5.16
CA GLU A 155 -19.10 -34.49 -4.54
C GLU A 155 -18.86 -33.70 -3.24
N ASP A 156 -17.69 -33.86 -2.61
CA ASP A 156 -17.29 -33.17 -1.40
C ASP A 156 -16.54 -31.86 -1.68
N GLY A 157 -16.36 -31.50 -2.96
CA GLY A 157 -15.64 -30.31 -3.40
C GLY A 157 -14.13 -30.45 -3.41
N ASN A 158 -13.58 -31.67 -3.33
CA ASN A 158 -12.13 -31.86 -3.46
C ASN A 158 -11.75 -31.86 -4.94
N THR A 159 -10.85 -30.95 -5.32
CA THR A 159 -10.26 -30.91 -6.66
C THR A 159 -9.43 -32.18 -6.88
N LEU A 160 -9.77 -32.91 -7.94
CA LEU A 160 -9.13 -34.17 -8.35
C LEU A 160 -8.00 -33.94 -9.36
N ALA A 161 -8.18 -32.97 -10.26
CA ALA A 161 -7.19 -32.55 -11.25
C ALA A 161 -7.61 -31.21 -11.89
N ALA A 162 -6.63 -30.42 -12.33
CA ALA A 162 -6.83 -29.21 -13.10
C ALA A 162 -5.91 -29.14 -14.33
N THR A 163 -6.33 -28.37 -15.33
CA THR A 163 -5.54 -28.07 -16.53
C THR A 163 -5.51 -26.57 -16.75
N VAL A 164 -4.31 -26.01 -16.91
CA VAL A 164 -4.08 -24.59 -17.24
C VAL A 164 -3.50 -24.51 -18.64
N ASN A 165 -4.22 -23.87 -19.56
CA ASN A 165 -3.71 -23.61 -20.91
C ASN A 165 -3.41 -22.13 -21.08
N ILE A 166 -2.21 -21.78 -21.57
CA ILE A 166 -1.86 -20.43 -22.02
C ILE A 166 -1.06 -20.53 -23.31
N SER A 167 -1.68 -20.17 -24.42
CA SER A 167 -1.13 -20.44 -25.75
C SER A 167 0.19 -19.72 -26.05
N GLN A 168 1.00 -20.28 -26.94
CA GLN A 168 2.22 -19.61 -27.42
C GLN A 168 1.91 -18.28 -28.13
N ASP A 169 0.79 -18.20 -28.85
CA ASP A 169 0.33 -16.96 -29.49
C ASP A 169 -0.07 -15.89 -28.46
N TRP A 170 -0.60 -16.31 -27.31
CA TRP A 170 -0.86 -15.43 -26.17
C TRP A 170 0.44 -14.79 -25.68
N LEU A 171 1.46 -15.61 -25.44
CA LEU A 171 2.78 -15.12 -25.02
C LEU A 171 3.42 -14.19 -26.05
N ALA A 172 3.27 -14.50 -27.34
CA ALA A 172 3.77 -13.66 -28.42
C ALA A 172 3.05 -12.29 -28.48
N THR A 173 1.76 -12.25 -28.13
CA THR A 173 0.94 -11.04 -28.16
C THR A 173 1.15 -10.17 -26.92
N TYR A 174 1.22 -10.80 -25.75
CA TYR A 174 1.10 -10.14 -24.45
C TYR A 174 2.39 -10.05 -23.65
N GLY A 175 3.50 -10.50 -24.24
CA GLY A 175 4.84 -10.40 -23.67
C GLY A 175 5.20 -11.59 -22.77
N THR A 176 6.44 -11.62 -22.31
CA THR A 176 7.01 -12.75 -21.54
C THR A 176 7.91 -12.32 -20.38
N THR A 177 7.78 -11.06 -19.98
CA THR A 177 8.47 -10.45 -18.83
C THR A 177 7.60 -10.56 -17.58
N LEU A 178 8.14 -10.18 -16.42
CA LEU A 178 7.38 -10.15 -15.18
C LEU A 178 6.24 -9.11 -15.21
N ALA A 179 6.46 -8.00 -15.91
CA ALA A 179 5.47 -6.96 -16.16
C ALA A 179 4.61 -7.21 -17.41
N SER A 180 4.47 -8.47 -17.83
CA SER A 180 3.69 -8.80 -19.02
C SER A 180 2.30 -9.25 -18.63
N TYR A 181 1.31 -8.98 -19.48
CA TYR A 181 -0.04 -9.49 -19.25
C TYR A 181 -0.09 -11.02 -19.26
N SER A 182 0.83 -11.68 -19.96
CA SER A 182 0.99 -13.14 -19.86
C SER A 182 1.36 -13.60 -18.45
N MET A 183 2.18 -12.86 -17.70
CA MET A 183 2.49 -13.16 -16.30
C MET A 183 1.23 -13.07 -15.44
N THR A 184 0.48 -11.96 -15.55
CA THR A 184 -0.84 -11.81 -14.91
C THR A 184 -1.78 -12.96 -15.25
N THR A 185 -1.78 -13.40 -16.51
CA THR A 185 -2.59 -14.54 -16.98
C THR A 185 -2.17 -15.84 -16.29
N PHE A 186 -0.88 -16.13 -16.14
CA PHE A 186 -0.42 -17.31 -15.41
C PHE A 186 -0.90 -17.29 -13.95
N VAL A 187 -0.76 -16.16 -13.26
CA VAL A 187 -1.24 -16.02 -11.87
C VAL A 187 -2.75 -16.26 -11.80
N HIS A 188 -3.52 -15.67 -12.72
CA HIS A 188 -4.97 -15.78 -12.82
C HIS A 188 -5.44 -17.22 -13.06
N GLU A 189 -4.94 -17.90 -14.09
CA GLU A 189 -5.40 -19.24 -14.45
C GLU A 189 -4.98 -20.30 -13.41
N ILE A 190 -3.86 -20.07 -12.71
CA ILE A 190 -3.49 -20.87 -11.55
C ILE A 190 -4.46 -20.62 -10.39
N GLY A 191 -4.88 -19.37 -10.15
CA GLY A 191 -5.93 -19.04 -9.18
C GLY A 191 -7.22 -19.84 -9.42
N HIS A 192 -7.65 -19.95 -10.68
CA HIS A 192 -8.76 -20.84 -11.07
C HIS A 192 -8.49 -22.32 -10.80
N ALA A 193 -7.30 -22.82 -11.13
CA ALA A 193 -6.93 -24.21 -10.85
C ALA A 193 -6.98 -24.51 -9.34
N LEU A 194 -6.66 -23.52 -8.51
CA LEU A 194 -6.71 -23.57 -7.05
C LEU A 194 -8.12 -23.34 -6.46
N GLY A 195 -9.13 -23.05 -7.29
CA GLY A 195 -10.52 -22.93 -6.85
C GLY A 195 -11.04 -21.50 -6.67
N LEU A 196 -10.30 -20.47 -7.10
CA LEU A 196 -10.80 -19.10 -7.13
C LEU A 196 -11.65 -18.86 -8.38
N GLY A 197 -12.76 -18.14 -8.21
CA GLY A 197 -13.59 -17.61 -9.29
C GLY A 197 -13.20 -16.18 -9.68
N HIS A 198 -14.09 -15.48 -10.37
CA HIS A 198 -13.96 -14.04 -10.62
C HIS A 198 -14.70 -13.19 -9.58
N LEU A 199 -14.38 -11.90 -9.49
CA LEU A 199 -15.07 -10.92 -8.62
C LEU A 199 -16.42 -10.43 -9.13
N GLY A 200 -16.86 -10.96 -10.27
CA GLY A 200 -18.24 -10.83 -10.71
C GLY A 200 -18.67 -12.03 -11.55
N ASN A 201 -19.97 -12.10 -11.82
CA ASN A 201 -20.52 -13.11 -12.70
C ASN A 201 -20.27 -12.74 -14.17
N TYR A 202 -18.99 -12.69 -14.53
CA TYR A 202 -18.51 -12.52 -15.89
C TYR A 202 -17.57 -13.65 -16.27
N ASN A 203 -17.60 -13.98 -17.56
CA ASN A 203 -16.69 -14.94 -18.18
C ASN A 203 -16.42 -14.47 -19.60
N GLY A 204 -15.19 -14.06 -19.89
CA GLY A 204 -14.87 -13.37 -21.14
C GLY A 204 -15.48 -11.96 -21.18
N SER A 205 -16.15 -11.63 -22.28
CA SER A 205 -16.73 -10.31 -22.53
C SER A 205 -18.19 -10.15 -22.09
N THR A 206 -18.73 -11.11 -21.33
CA THR A 206 -20.14 -11.13 -20.91
C THR A 206 -20.26 -11.31 -19.41
N GLY A 207 -21.13 -10.52 -18.76
CA GLY A 207 -21.47 -10.68 -17.35
C GLY A 207 -21.70 -9.37 -16.61
N THR A 208 -21.82 -9.44 -15.28
CA THR A 208 -22.08 -8.29 -14.41
C THR A 208 -21.10 -8.22 -13.24
N GLN A 209 -20.58 -7.02 -12.99
CA GLN A 209 -19.83 -6.68 -11.79
C GLN A 209 -20.76 -6.75 -10.56
N ILE A 210 -20.25 -7.26 -9.43
CA ILE A 210 -21.02 -7.38 -8.18
C ILE A 210 -20.64 -6.25 -7.20
N TYR A 211 -19.36 -5.90 -7.14
CA TYR A 211 -18.83 -4.89 -6.22
C TYR A 211 -18.23 -3.71 -6.96
N ALA A 212 -18.47 -2.49 -6.47
CA ALA A 212 -17.99 -1.26 -7.07
C ALA A 212 -16.46 -1.22 -7.21
N ASN A 213 -15.73 -1.81 -6.27
CA ASN A 213 -14.28 -1.86 -6.19
C ASN A 213 -13.64 -3.09 -6.87
N ASP A 214 -14.40 -3.93 -7.57
CA ASP A 214 -13.84 -5.04 -8.37
C ASP A 214 -12.85 -4.50 -9.42
N SER A 215 -11.57 -4.78 -9.21
CA SER A 215 -10.48 -4.36 -10.08
C SER A 215 -9.20 -5.15 -9.80
N TRP A 216 -8.26 -5.07 -10.74
CA TRP A 216 -6.88 -5.56 -10.59
C TRP A 216 -6.13 -5.00 -9.37
N GLN A 217 -6.54 -3.86 -8.79
CA GLN A 217 -5.92 -3.38 -7.55
C GLN A 217 -6.20 -4.33 -6.38
N LEU A 218 -7.38 -4.96 -6.35
CA LEU A 218 -7.80 -5.83 -5.26
C LEU A 218 -7.69 -7.31 -5.57
N SER A 219 -7.82 -7.71 -6.84
CA SER A 219 -7.77 -9.11 -7.25
C SER A 219 -7.23 -9.28 -8.67
N VAL A 220 -6.25 -10.17 -8.85
CA VAL A 220 -5.81 -10.66 -10.16
C VAL A 220 -6.89 -11.41 -10.91
N MET A 221 -7.93 -11.89 -10.20
CA MET A 221 -9.09 -12.55 -10.78
C MET A 221 -10.11 -11.59 -11.41
N SER A 222 -9.91 -10.28 -11.23
CA SER A 222 -10.74 -9.28 -11.89
C SER A 222 -10.47 -9.18 -13.39
N TYR A 223 -11.48 -8.85 -14.17
CA TYR A 223 -11.31 -8.51 -15.59
C TYR A 223 -11.18 -7.00 -15.83
N ILE A 224 -11.27 -6.20 -14.75
CA ILE A 224 -11.31 -4.76 -14.82
C ILE A 224 -9.95 -4.22 -14.36
N ALA A 225 -9.20 -3.61 -15.26
CA ALA A 225 -7.96 -2.94 -14.87
C ALA A 225 -8.28 -1.80 -13.88
N GLN A 226 -7.42 -1.54 -12.89
CA GLN A 226 -7.72 -0.50 -11.90
C GLN A 226 -7.99 0.88 -12.51
N SER A 227 -7.29 1.24 -13.59
CA SER A 227 -7.51 2.50 -14.31
C SER A 227 -8.83 2.59 -15.07
N GLU A 228 -9.50 1.45 -15.29
CA GLU A 228 -10.82 1.38 -15.93
C GLU A 228 -11.96 1.47 -14.89
N ASN A 229 -11.66 1.27 -13.60
CA ASN A 229 -12.64 1.34 -12.53
C ASN A 229 -12.61 2.72 -11.83
N SER A 230 -13.64 3.54 -12.06
CA SER A 230 -13.74 4.88 -11.47
C SER A 230 -13.97 4.91 -9.95
N ASN A 231 -14.27 3.76 -9.32
CA ASN A 231 -14.42 3.63 -7.87
C ASN A 231 -13.10 3.33 -7.17
N VAL A 232 -12.03 3.16 -7.93
CA VAL A 232 -10.69 2.84 -7.45
C VAL A 232 -9.74 3.96 -7.85
N SER A 233 -8.88 4.37 -6.91
CA SER A 233 -7.84 5.37 -7.16
C SER A 233 -6.50 4.66 -7.31
N ALA A 234 -6.23 4.15 -8.52
CA ALA A 234 -4.94 3.54 -8.86
C ALA A 234 -4.65 3.62 -10.37
N ASP A 235 -3.36 3.72 -10.69
CA ASP A 235 -2.88 3.76 -12.06
C ASP A 235 -2.84 2.37 -12.69
N TYR A 236 -2.86 2.33 -14.02
CA TYR A 236 -2.68 1.10 -14.76
C TYR A 236 -1.34 0.43 -14.41
N ALA A 237 -1.41 -0.84 -14.04
CA ALA A 237 -0.29 -1.70 -13.70
C ALA A 237 -0.73 -3.16 -13.71
N PHE A 238 0.13 -4.05 -14.19
CA PHE A 238 -0.15 -5.48 -14.24
C PHE A 238 0.03 -6.12 -12.86
N PRO A 239 -0.97 -6.84 -12.32
CA PRO A 239 -0.76 -7.68 -11.16
C PRO A 239 0.30 -8.74 -11.48
N SER A 240 1.38 -8.75 -10.71
CA SER A 240 2.48 -9.70 -10.88
C SER A 240 2.35 -10.95 -10.01
N GLY A 241 1.39 -10.96 -9.08
CA GLY A 241 1.06 -12.03 -8.15
C GLY A 241 -0.33 -11.82 -7.55
N PRO A 242 -0.73 -12.63 -6.55
CA PRO A 242 -1.99 -12.47 -5.83
C PRO A 242 -2.11 -11.09 -5.19
N MET A 243 -3.28 -10.48 -5.30
CA MET A 243 -3.61 -9.19 -4.68
C MET A 243 -4.38 -9.41 -3.37
N MET A 244 -4.64 -8.35 -2.58
CA MET A 244 -5.17 -8.48 -1.22
C MET A 244 -6.43 -9.37 -1.09
N ALA A 245 -7.41 -9.27 -1.99
CA ALA A 245 -8.60 -10.12 -1.91
C ALA A 245 -8.28 -11.58 -2.29
N ASP A 246 -7.35 -11.79 -3.21
CA ASP A 246 -6.88 -13.13 -3.59
C ASP A 246 -6.18 -13.82 -2.42
N ILE A 247 -5.35 -13.08 -1.67
CA ILE A 247 -4.62 -13.58 -0.50
C ILE A 247 -5.60 -14.06 0.57
N VAL A 248 -6.60 -13.23 0.90
CA VAL A 248 -7.64 -13.61 1.87
C VAL A 248 -8.44 -14.82 1.37
N ALA A 249 -8.76 -14.87 0.07
CA ALA A 249 -9.52 -15.96 -0.54
C ALA A 249 -8.73 -17.28 -0.49
N ILE A 250 -7.49 -17.27 -0.95
CA ILE A 250 -6.67 -18.49 -1.03
C ILE A 250 -6.33 -19.03 0.35
N GLN A 251 -6.07 -18.16 1.33
CA GLN A 251 -5.86 -18.57 2.72
C GLN A 251 -7.12 -19.16 3.37
N SER A 252 -8.31 -18.76 2.90
CA SER A 252 -9.56 -19.39 3.37
C SER A 252 -9.76 -20.81 2.84
N LEU A 253 -9.13 -21.14 1.70
CA LEU A 253 -9.15 -22.49 1.13
C LEU A 253 -8.03 -23.37 1.69
N TYR A 254 -6.81 -22.84 1.77
CA TYR A 254 -5.60 -23.63 2.03
C TYR A 254 -4.93 -23.33 3.37
N GLY A 255 -5.31 -22.25 4.05
CA GLY A 255 -4.61 -21.75 5.25
C GLY A 255 -3.48 -20.77 4.92
N THR A 256 -2.97 -20.11 5.96
CA THR A 256 -1.76 -19.26 5.90
C THR A 256 -0.52 -20.13 5.75
N PRO A 257 0.54 -19.68 5.04
CA PRO A 257 1.79 -20.46 4.90
C PRO A 257 2.29 -21.04 6.23
N ILE A 258 2.70 -22.30 6.22
CA ILE A 258 3.30 -22.96 7.39
C ILE A 258 4.83 -22.86 7.30
N GLU A 259 5.42 -22.05 8.18
CA GLU A 259 6.84 -21.93 8.55
C GLU A 259 7.93 -22.27 7.51
N SER A 260 8.54 -21.23 6.92
CA SER A 260 10.01 -21.12 6.80
C SER A 260 10.56 -19.69 6.60
N ASP A 261 9.69 -18.68 6.46
CA ASP A 261 10.06 -17.26 6.26
C ASP A 261 9.64 -16.33 7.43
N ASP A 262 9.40 -16.84 8.66
CA ASP A 262 9.15 -16.01 9.87
C ASP A 262 10.42 -15.28 10.37
N GLY A 263 11.40 -15.08 9.50
CA GLY A 263 12.66 -14.43 9.79
C GLY A 263 12.84 -13.19 8.94
N ASP A 264 13.66 -12.27 9.44
CA ASP A 264 13.91 -10.96 8.83
C ASP A 264 13.97 -11.00 7.30
N SER A 265 13.00 -10.35 6.69
CA SER A 265 12.85 -10.31 5.26
C SER A 265 13.23 -8.96 4.66
N THR A 266 13.60 -8.94 3.38
CA THR A 266 13.82 -7.69 2.65
C THR A 266 13.08 -7.74 1.32
N TRP A 267 12.10 -6.85 1.20
CA TRP A 267 11.29 -6.57 0.04
C TRP A 267 11.89 -5.37 -0.69
N GLY A 268 12.52 -5.57 -1.83
CA GLY A 268 13.17 -4.47 -2.55
C GLY A 268 14.61 -4.75 -2.94
N GLN A 269 15.40 -3.68 -2.99
CA GLN A 269 16.82 -3.76 -3.30
C GLN A 269 17.57 -4.56 -2.22
N GLY A 270 18.26 -5.63 -2.63
CA GLY A 270 19.00 -6.49 -1.68
C GLY A 270 18.13 -7.54 -1.00
N GLY A 271 16.97 -7.86 -1.58
CA GLY A 271 16.01 -8.80 -1.01
C GLY A 271 16.56 -10.17 -0.65
N THR A 272 15.98 -10.75 0.40
CA THR A 272 16.34 -12.06 0.97
C THR A 272 15.62 -13.22 0.28
N TYR A 273 14.51 -12.93 -0.41
CA TYR A 273 13.68 -13.90 -1.11
C TYR A 273 14.29 -14.42 -2.43
N SER A 274 13.67 -15.47 -2.95
CA SER A 274 14.03 -16.19 -4.17
C SER A 274 14.17 -15.30 -5.42
N ARG A 275 14.51 -15.94 -6.55
CA ARG A 275 14.72 -15.26 -7.85
C ARG A 275 13.50 -14.44 -8.32
N TYR A 276 12.28 -14.81 -7.92
CA TYR A 276 11.05 -14.11 -8.33
C TYR A 276 11.01 -12.67 -7.79
N PHE A 277 11.01 -12.49 -6.47
CA PHE A 277 10.93 -11.16 -5.84
C PHE A 277 12.12 -10.28 -6.18
N THR A 278 13.33 -10.85 -6.22
CA THR A 278 14.51 -10.09 -6.68
C THR A 278 14.30 -9.52 -8.10
N THR A 279 13.68 -10.30 -9.00
CA THR A 279 13.37 -9.85 -10.37
C THR A 279 12.20 -8.85 -10.40
N LEU A 280 11.20 -9.04 -9.53
CA LEU A 280 10.07 -8.12 -9.35
C LEU A 280 10.55 -6.73 -8.95
N PHE A 281 11.37 -6.66 -7.90
CA PHE A 281 11.87 -5.40 -7.37
C PHE A 281 12.88 -4.71 -8.31
N ALA A 282 13.65 -5.48 -9.08
CA ALA A 282 14.43 -4.90 -10.16
C ALA A 282 13.53 -4.23 -11.23
N SER A 283 12.33 -4.77 -11.44
CA SER A 283 11.40 -4.25 -12.45
C SER A 283 10.68 -2.98 -12.00
N ILE A 284 10.33 -2.84 -10.71
CA ILE A 284 9.63 -1.64 -10.22
C ILE A 284 10.48 -0.37 -10.29
N THR A 285 11.81 -0.50 -10.30
CA THR A 285 12.72 0.65 -10.36
C THR A 285 13.18 0.99 -11.78
N ASP A 286 12.79 0.19 -12.78
CA ASP A 286 13.12 0.42 -14.19
C ASP A 286 11.96 1.11 -14.93
N PRO A 287 12.10 2.39 -15.28
CA PRO A 287 11.04 3.15 -15.95
C PRO A 287 10.77 2.72 -17.39
N THR A 288 11.53 1.74 -17.93
CA THR A 288 11.33 1.19 -19.28
C THR A 288 10.47 -0.06 -19.31
N ILE A 289 10.14 -0.61 -18.14
CA ILE A 289 9.29 -1.78 -17.99
C ILE A 289 7.84 -1.31 -17.75
N GLU A 290 6.87 -2.10 -18.21
CA GLU A 290 5.46 -1.83 -17.94
C GLU A 290 5.21 -1.75 -16.42
N PRO A 291 4.26 -0.92 -15.95
CA PRO A 291 4.00 -0.78 -14.53
C PRO A 291 3.50 -2.09 -13.92
N ILE A 292 3.95 -2.40 -12.72
CA ILE A 292 3.57 -3.60 -11.97
C ILE A 292 2.83 -3.22 -10.69
N ALA A 293 1.79 -4.00 -10.38
CA ALA A 293 1.15 -4.02 -9.07
C ALA A 293 1.46 -5.33 -8.33
N PHE A 294 1.62 -5.26 -7.01
CA PHE A 294 1.82 -6.43 -6.16
C PHE A 294 1.41 -6.15 -4.71
N THR A 295 1.20 -7.22 -3.97
CA THR A 295 0.91 -7.17 -2.53
C THR A 295 2.05 -7.86 -1.77
N ILE A 296 2.57 -7.20 -0.74
CA ILE A 296 3.51 -7.80 0.21
C ILE A 296 2.72 -8.61 1.23
N TYR A 297 3.13 -9.84 1.46
CA TYR A 297 2.64 -10.69 2.53
C TYR A 297 3.82 -11.27 3.29
N ASP A 298 3.86 -10.96 4.57
CA ASP A 298 4.79 -11.47 5.57
C ASP A 298 4.03 -11.68 6.89
N VAL A 299 4.46 -12.60 7.74
CA VAL A 299 3.84 -12.94 9.03
C VAL A 299 4.82 -13.01 10.20
N GLY A 300 6.12 -12.77 9.99
CA GLY A 300 7.08 -12.78 11.09
C GLY A 300 8.49 -12.40 10.67
N GLY A 301 9.24 -11.88 11.65
CA GLY A 301 10.59 -11.37 11.41
C GLY A 301 10.68 -9.89 11.78
N THR A 302 11.78 -9.27 11.39
CA THR A 302 11.93 -7.82 11.35
C THR A 302 12.28 -7.43 9.94
N ASP A 303 11.30 -6.86 9.24
CA ASP A 303 11.28 -6.85 7.78
C ASP A 303 11.60 -5.48 7.23
N MET A 304 12.08 -5.45 5.98
CA MET A 304 12.52 -4.23 5.33
C MET A 304 11.88 -4.05 3.96
N LEU A 305 11.25 -2.89 3.73
CA LEU A 305 10.96 -2.39 2.40
C LEU A 305 12.11 -1.47 1.92
N ASP A 306 12.97 -1.98 1.02
CA ASP A 306 14.10 -1.23 0.46
C ASP A 306 13.78 -0.71 -0.96
N LEU A 307 13.30 0.54 -1.01
CA LEU A 307 13.06 1.32 -2.23
C LEU A 307 14.24 2.23 -2.59
N SER A 308 15.43 2.01 -2.05
CA SER A 308 16.55 2.95 -2.22
C SER A 308 17.10 3.09 -3.64
N GLY A 309 16.68 2.21 -4.55
CA GLY A 309 16.91 2.34 -5.99
C GLY A 309 15.99 3.36 -6.68
N SER A 310 14.89 3.72 -6.04
CA SER A 310 13.88 4.64 -6.57
C SER A 310 14.42 6.06 -6.72
N ARG A 311 13.88 6.76 -7.72
CA ARG A 311 14.20 8.17 -8.04
C ARG A 311 12.94 9.03 -8.13
N THR A 312 11.78 8.43 -7.91
CA THR A 312 10.48 9.11 -7.91
C THR A 312 10.14 9.55 -6.50
N ALA A 313 9.23 10.51 -6.37
CA ALA A 313 8.60 10.84 -5.10
C ALA A 313 7.61 9.73 -4.75
N ASP A 314 8.03 8.80 -3.90
CA ASP A 314 7.22 7.66 -3.47
C ASP A 314 6.37 8.05 -2.26
N VAL A 315 5.14 7.53 -2.19
CA VAL A 315 4.24 7.69 -1.04
C VAL A 315 3.99 6.32 -0.46
N VAL A 316 4.60 6.02 0.67
CA VAL A 316 4.58 4.69 1.27
C VAL A 316 3.76 4.67 2.54
N ASN A 317 2.85 3.72 2.64
CA ASN A 317 2.04 3.44 3.82
C ASN A 317 2.36 2.03 4.31
N LEU A 318 2.96 1.92 5.50
CA LEU A 318 3.35 0.64 6.10
C LEU A 318 2.20 -0.06 6.86
N ASN A 319 1.01 0.52 6.89
CA ASN A 319 -0.14 -0.10 7.56
C ASN A 319 -0.71 -1.25 6.73
N ALA A 320 -1.04 -2.36 7.39
CA ALA A 320 -1.72 -3.49 6.78
C ALA A 320 -3.06 -3.06 6.15
N GLY A 321 -3.35 -3.58 4.95
CA GLY A 321 -4.49 -3.15 4.13
C GLY A 321 -4.28 -1.83 3.39
N GLY A 322 -3.13 -1.17 3.59
CA GLY A 322 -2.76 0.08 2.94
C GLY A 322 -2.23 -0.12 1.53
N PHE A 323 -2.37 0.93 0.72
CA PHE A 323 -1.75 1.06 -0.59
C PHE A 323 -0.70 2.17 -0.58
N SER A 324 0.34 1.97 -1.38
CA SER A 324 1.45 2.88 -1.59
C SER A 324 1.56 3.24 -3.07
N ASN A 325 2.09 4.43 -3.31
CA ASN A 325 2.45 4.91 -4.64
C ASN A 325 3.96 4.78 -4.81
N VAL A 326 4.40 3.86 -5.66
CA VAL A 326 5.82 3.58 -5.84
C VAL A 326 6.19 3.68 -7.32
N ALA A 327 7.39 4.20 -7.59
CA ALA A 327 7.92 4.34 -8.94
C ALA A 327 7.07 5.26 -9.84
N GLY A 328 6.37 6.23 -9.24
CA GLY A 328 5.51 7.19 -9.95
C GLY A 328 4.14 6.64 -10.36
N HIS A 329 3.73 5.51 -9.80
CA HIS A 329 2.41 4.91 -10.01
C HIS A 329 1.56 4.99 -8.75
N ILE A 330 0.29 5.34 -8.90
CA ILE A 330 -0.66 5.41 -7.79
C ILE A 330 -1.17 4.02 -7.43
N GLY A 331 -1.09 3.66 -6.15
CA GLY A 331 -1.79 2.50 -5.56
C GLY A 331 -1.32 1.14 -6.06
N ASN A 332 -0.08 1.03 -6.54
CA ASN A 332 0.46 -0.19 -7.14
C ASN A 332 1.13 -1.15 -6.14
N LEU A 333 1.46 -0.69 -4.93
CA LEU A 333 2.01 -1.55 -3.88
C LEU A 333 1.02 -1.66 -2.72
N ALA A 334 0.63 -2.87 -2.35
CA ALA A 334 -0.23 -3.12 -1.19
C ALA A 334 0.50 -3.89 -0.09
N ILE A 335 0.06 -3.74 1.17
CA ILE A 335 0.47 -4.58 2.30
C ILE A 335 -0.73 -5.42 2.73
N ALA A 336 -0.58 -6.75 2.71
CA ALA A 336 -1.65 -7.67 3.07
C ALA A 336 -2.07 -7.53 4.54
N SER A 337 -3.30 -7.95 4.84
CA SER A 337 -3.76 -8.09 6.23
C SER A 337 -2.88 -9.09 6.99
N GLY A 338 -2.49 -8.74 8.21
CA GLY A 338 -1.61 -9.57 9.04
C GLY A 338 -0.12 -9.37 8.80
N THR A 339 0.25 -8.55 7.81
CA THR A 339 1.64 -8.19 7.54
C THR A 339 2.08 -6.95 8.29
N VAL A 340 3.28 -7.01 8.85
CA VAL A 340 3.95 -5.88 9.51
C VAL A 340 5.30 -5.70 8.82
N ILE A 341 5.65 -4.46 8.50
CA ILE A 341 6.97 -4.10 7.99
C ILE A 341 7.54 -3.06 8.94
N GLU A 342 8.64 -3.38 9.62
CA GLU A 342 9.23 -2.50 10.63
C GLU A 342 10.23 -1.52 10.01
N ASN A 343 10.90 -1.89 8.92
CA ASN A 343 11.97 -1.09 8.36
C ASN A 343 11.63 -0.61 6.96
N ILE A 344 11.98 0.63 6.66
CA ILE A 344 11.87 1.17 5.32
C ILE A 344 13.06 2.06 4.98
N LYS A 345 13.48 1.97 3.72
CA LYS A 345 14.45 2.86 3.13
C LYS A 345 13.94 3.34 1.77
N VAL A 346 13.64 4.63 1.68
CA VAL A 346 13.18 5.26 0.44
C VAL A 346 14.35 5.80 -0.39
N GLY A 347 14.02 6.41 -1.53
CA GLY A 347 14.90 6.64 -2.65
C GLY A 347 15.61 7.99 -2.61
N ARG A 348 15.76 8.59 -3.79
CA ARG A 348 16.26 9.97 -3.93
C ARG A 348 15.15 10.99 -4.19
N GLY A 349 13.90 10.55 -4.09
CA GLY A 349 12.71 11.35 -4.35
C GLY A 349 12.48 12.38 -3.26
N ASN A 350 11.37 13.10 -3.35
CA ASN A 350 10.81 13.77 -2.18
C ASN A 350 9.73 12.83 -1.65
N ASP A 351 10.11 11.95 -0.74
CA ASP A 351 9.32 10.79 -0.39
C ASP A 351 8.40 11.11 0.78
N THR A 352 7.25 10.44 0.84
CA THR A 352 6.35 10.50 2.00
C THR A 352 6.22 9.10 2.57
N VAL A 353 6.48 8.94 3.87
CA VAL A 353 6.40 7.65 4.55
C VAL A 353 5.49 7.78 5.75
N TYR A 354 4.50 6.89 5.83
CA TYR A 354 3.70 6.65 7.01
C TYR A 354 4.08 5.29 7.58
N GLY A 355 4.66 5.30 8.79
CA GLY A 355 4.88 4.11 9.59
C GLY A 355 3.58 3.45 10.04
N ASN A 356 3.72 2.41 10.85
CA ASN A 356 2.62 1.64 11.40
C ASN A 356 2.70 1.63 12.93
N ALA A 357 2.09 0.65 13.59
CA ALA A 357 2.05 0.57 15.06
C ALA A 357 3.24 -0.18 15.69
N ALA A 358 4.20 -0.65 14.87
CA ALA A 358 5.39 -1.34 15.33
C ALA A 358 6.56 -0.36 15.51
N ASP A 359 7.59 -0.75 16.28
CA ASP A 359 8.82 0.03 16.43
C ASP A 359 9.55 0.12 15.06
N ASN A 360 9.34 1.22 14.32
CA ASN A 360 9.79 1.39 12.94
C ASN A 360 11.22 1.98 12.83
N VAL A 361 11.93 1.61 11.76
CA VAL A 361 13.17 2.28 11.32
C VAL A 361 12.96 2.87 9.93
N ILE A 362 12.81 4.18 9.86
CA ILE A 362 12.51 4.92 8.63
C ILE A 362 13.75 5.68 8.16
N ARG A 363 14.10 5.56 6.87
CA ARG A 363 15.26 6.25 6.27
C ARG A 363 14.86 6.97 4.97
N GLY A 364 14.79 8.31 5.02
CA GLY A 364 14.50 9.20 3.88
C GLY A 364 15.60 9.26 2.81
N GLN A 365 16.86 9.03 3.21
CA GLN A 365 18.05 9.12 2.35
C GLN A 365 18.33 10.53 1.83
N THR A 366 17.81 10.90 0.67
CA THR A 366 18.05 12.20 0.06
C THR A 366 16.74 12.67 -0.55
N GLY A 367 16.38 13.92 -0.37
CA GLY A 367 15.04 14.34 -0.73
C GLY A 367 14.59 15.47 0.16
N TRP A 368 13.42 16.02 -0.13
CA TRP A 368 12.67 16.75 0.89
C TRP A 368 11.57 15.81 1.35
N ASP A 369 11.88 15.05 2.40
CA ASP A 369 11.05 13.92 2.79
C ASP A 369 10.05 14.31 3.88
N LEU A 370 8.87 13.67 3.85
CA LEU A 370 7.85 13.75 4.90
C LEU A 370 7.76 12.38 5.57
N LEU A 371 8.19 12.28 6.82
CA LEU A 371 8.36 11.00 7.52
C LEU A 371 7.54 11.00 8.81
N HIS A 372 6.62 10.05 8.92
CA HIS A 372 5.74 9.82 10.07
C HIS A 372 6.06 8.46 10.68
N GLY A 373 6.35 8.43 11.99
CA GLY A 373 6.65 7.21 12.74
C GLY A 373 5.43 6.32 12.92
N GLY A 374 4.25 6.91 13.14
CA GLY A 374 3.04 6.18 13.48
C GLY A 374 2.92 5.96 14.98
N SER A 375 2.81 4.72 15.43
CA SER A 375 2.88 4.40 16.86
C SER A 375 4.04 3.45 17.08
N GLY A 376 4.71 3.53 18.23
CA GLY A 376 5.80 2.60 18.52
C GLY A 376 6.97 3.31 19.17
N ARG A 377 8.17 2.76 19.05
CA ARG A 377 9.40 3.46 19.44
C ARG A 377 10.29 3.53 18.22
N ASP A 378 10.06 4.59 17.46
CA ASP A 378 10.55 4.73 16.11
C ASP A 378 11.92 5.35 16.06
N ARG A 379 12.63 5.04 14.99
CA ARG A 379 13.93 5.62 14.66
C ARG A 379 13.89 6.17 13.26
N ILE A 380 13.73 7.48 13.17
CA ILE A 380 13.52 8.16 11.89
C ILE A 380 14.77 8.97 11.53
N PHE A 381 15.26 8.74 10.31
CA PHE A 381 16.42 9.42 9.75
C PHE A 381 16.00 10.15 8.47
N GLY A 382 15.92 11.49 8.52
CA GLY A 382 15.60 12.34 7.35
C GLY A 382 16.61 12.14 6.24
N GLY A 383 17.84 12.59 6.47
CA GLY A 383 18.96 12.27 5.57
C GLY A 383 19.60 13.52 4.99
N MET A 384 19.48 13.73 3.68
CA MET A 384 19.94 14.96 3.04
C MET A 384 18.76 15.69 2.42
N GLY A 385 18.60 16.97 2.76
CA GLY A 385 17.61 17.85 2.16
C GLY A 385 16.79 18.50 3.26
N ARG A 386 15.61 19.03 2.96
CA ARG A 386 14.78 19.70 3.97
C ARG A 386 13.65 18.76 4.34
N ASP A 387 13.83 18.06 5.45
CA ASP A 387 12.93 16.99 5.83
C ASP A 387 11.91 17.48 6.86
N THR A 388 10.73 16.87 6.88
CA THR A 388 9.71 17.03 7.92
C THR A 388 9.52 15.69 8.58
N ILE A 389 9.78 15.61 9.88
CA ILE A 389 9.83 14.36 10.62
C ILE A 389 8.89 14.49 11.82
N SER A 390 7.95 13.55 11.93
CA SER A 390 7.07 13.37 13.08
C SER A 390 7.31 11.99 13.69
N GLY A 391 7.58 11.91 14.99
CA GLY A 391 7.58 10.64 15.73
C GLY A 391 6.17 10.08 15.90
N ASP A 392 5.18 10.97 15.95
CA ASP A 392 3.77 10.69 16.20
C ASP A 392 3.53 10.16 17.62
N ALA A 393 3.33 8.86 17.86
CA ALA A 393 3.05 8.37 19.21
C ALA A 393 4.09 7.37 19.69
N GLY A 394 4.74 7.65 20.82
CA GLY A 394 5.55 6.69 21.56
C GLY A 394 6.84 7.27 22.12
N ASN A 395 7.97 6.55 22.04
CA ASN A 395 9.22 7.14 22.56
C ASN A 395 10.29 7.02 21.48
N ASP A 396 10.40 8.08 20.71
CA ASP A 396 10.99 8.08 19.40
C ASP A 396 12.37 8.71 19.40
N ARG A 397 13.10 8.44 18.32
CA ARG A 397 14.42 9.02 18.07
C ARG A 397 14.47 9.58 16.66
N LEU A 398 14.47 10.90 16.59
CA LEU A 398 14.40 11.64 15.34
C LEU A 398 15.77 12.22 15.01
N PHE A 399 16.20 12.05 13.76
CA PHE A 399 17.46 12.57 13.25
C PHE A 399 17.23 13.29 11.92
N GLY A 400 17.24 14.63 11.92
CA GLY A 400 17.12 15.45 10.70
C GLY A 400 18.28 15.21 9.74
N LYS A 401 19.50 15.16 10.29
CA LYS A 401 20.79 14.89 9.63
C LYS A 401 21.37 16.09 8.90
N LYS A 402 21.17 16.25 7.60
CA LYS A 402 21.76 17.34 6.82
C LYS A 402 20.62 18.07 6.15
N GLY A 403 20.35 19.30 6.55
CA GLY A 403 19.13 19.90 6.09
C GLY A 403 18.74 21.17 6.76
N HIS A 404 17.52 21.60 6.51
CA HIS A 404 16.87 22.63 7.31
C HIS A 404 15.57 21.99 7.77
N ASP A 405 15.69 21.14 8.77
CA ASP A 405 14.71 20.10 9.04
C ASP A 405 13.64 20.61 10.00
N TRP A 406 12.43 20.06 9.89
CA TRP A 406 11.36 20.24 10.86
C TRP A 406 11.18 18.95 11.62
N LEU A 407 11.35 18.97 12.94
CA LEU A 407 11.23 17.79 13.79
C LEU A 407 10.15 18.00 14.83
N ASP A 408 9.23 17.05 14.93
CA ASP A 408 8.18 16.96 15.92
C ASP A 408 8.25 15.59 16.61
N GLY A 409 8.47 15.58 17.92
CA GLY A 409 8.49 14.34 18.71
C GLY A 409 7.13 13.63 18.68
N GLY A 410 6.06 14.40 18.86
CA GLY A 410 4.73 13.86 19.10
C GLY A 410 4.51 13.45 20.56
N GLU A 411 3.60 12.51 20.81
CA GLU A 411 3.27 12.01 22.15
C GLU A 411 4.38 11.10 22.70
N GLY A 412 4.71 11.25 23.99
CA GLY A 412 5.68 10.44 24.71
C GLY A 412 7.09 11.06 24.78
N ASN A 413 8.09 10.32 25.29
CA ASN A 413 9.38 10.93 25.66
C ASN A 413 10.42 10.75 24.57
N ASP A 414 10.66 11.82 23.80
CA ASP A 414 11.43 11.72 22.58
C ASP A 414 12.85 12.26 22.71
N ILE A 415 13.69 11.83 21.77
CA ILE A 415 15.06 12.34 21.62
C ILE A 415 15.26 12.84 20.19
N LEU A 416 15.45 14.15 20.06
CA LEU A 416 15.55 14.83 18.78
C LEU A 416 16.99 15.30 18.54
N PHE A 417 17.44 15.13 17.30
CA PHE A 417 18.69 15.66 16.76
C PHE A 417 18.43 16.35 15.43
N GLY A 418 18.65 17.66 15.35
CA GLY A 418 18.51 18.42 14.10
C GLY A 418 19.63 18.04 13.13
N GLY A 419 20.87 18.11 13.62
CA GLY A 419 22.06 17.80 12.85
C GLY A 419 22.71 19.04 12.24
N LEU A 420 23.00 19.00 10.95
CA LEU A 420 23.65 20.09 10.24
C LEU A 420 22.63 20.94 9.52
N GLY A 421 22.54 22.20 9.91
CA GLY A 421 21.83 23.25 9.20
C GLY A 421 21.02 24.10 10.14
N ARG A 422 19.86 24.61 9.69
CA ARG A 422 18.98 25.45 10.49
C ARG A 422 17.71 24.68 10.71
N ASP A 423 17.62 24.04 11.86
CA ASP A 423 16.56 23.09 12.14
C ASP A 423 15.49 23.76 13.00
N THR A 424 14.26 23.28 12.88
CA THR A 424 13.13 23.74 13.69
C THR A 424 12.58 22.55 14.45
N PHE A 425 12.57 22.68 15.77
CA PHE A 425 12.01 21.68 16.67
C PHE A 425 10.64 22.18 17.13
N PHE A 426 9.60 21.42 16.85
CA PHE A 426 8.26 21.72 17.33
C PHE A 426 8.02 21.04 18.67
N TYR A 427 7.35 21.75 19.57
CA TYR A 427 6.88 21.21 20.84
C TYR A 427 5.46 21.71 21.11
N GLY A 428 4.53 20.76 21.28
CA GLY A 428 3.12 20.99 21.61
C GLY A 428 2.77 20.43 22.98
N PHE A 429 1.53 20.66 23.43
CA PHE A 429 1.03 19.95 24.62
C PHE A 429 0.76 18.47 24.34
N GLY A 430 0.99 17.64 25.35
CA GLY A 430 0.88 16.18 25.22
C GLY A 430 2.15 15.51 24.68
N HIS A 431 3.24 16.26 24.49
CA HIS A 431 4.53 15.76 24.04
C HIS A 431 5.42 15.28 25.20
N ASP A 432 4.86 15.08 26.40
CA ASP A 432 5.54 14.56 27.58
C ASP A 432 6.96 15.16 27.78
N ALA A 433 7.99 14.35 28.04
CA ALA A 433 9.33 14.82 28.38
C ALA A 433 10.38 14.62 27.28
N ASP A 434 10.48 15.61 26.39
CA ASP A 434 11.41 15.63 25.27
C ASP A 434 12.81 16.14 25.59
N ILE A 435 13.78 15.63 24.82
CA ILE A 435 15.18 16.06 24.87
C ILE A 435 15.70 16.36 23.46
N ILE A 436 16.02 17.62 23.21
CA ILE A 436 16.80 18.05 22.04
C ILE A 436 18.28 18.03 22.42
N ARG A 437 19.11 17.34 21.65
CA ARG A 437 20.51 17.06 22.05
C ARG A 437 21.59 17.89 21.37
N ASP A 438 21.26 18.60 20.31
CA ASP A 438 22.22 19.34 19.49
C ASP A 438 21.69 20.72 19.07
N PHE A 439 20.74 21.30 19.81
CA PHE A 439 20.21 22.64 19.57
C PHE A 439 21.34 23.68 19.54
N ASP A 440 21.49 24.38 18.42
CA ASP A 440 22.47 25.46 18.24
C ASP A 440 21.78 26.82 18.30
N LEU A 441 22.14 27.63 19.31
CA LEU A 441 21.64 28.99 19.46
C LEU A 441 22.01 29.84 18.24
N ASP A 442 21.18 30.82 17.90
CA ASP A 442 21.25 31.67 16.72
C ASP A 442 21.07 30.95 15.36
N LEU A 443 21.06 29.61 15.34
CA LEU A 443 20.96 28.80 14.13
C LEU A 443 19.62 28.07 14.04
N ASP A 444 19.28 27.32 15.08
CA ASP A 444 18.05 26.54 15.18
C ASP A 444 16.89 27.37 15.73
N LYS A 445 15.67 26.83 15.58
CA LYS A 445 14.45 27.42 16.13
C LYS A 445 13.68 26.42 16.98
N LEU A 446 13.14 26.92 18.07
CA LEU A 446 12.20 26.21 18.91
C LEU A 446 10.79 26.76 18.66
N ALA A 447 9.95 25.96 18.02
CA ALA A 447 8.61 26.32 17.62
C ALA A 447 7.57 25.79 18.62
N PHE A 448 6.67 26.66 19.05
CA PHE A 448 5.52 26.29 19.87
C PHE A 448 4.21 26.60 19.13
N SER A 449 3.17 25.80 19.38
CA SER A 449 1.82 26.07 18.88
C SER A 449 1.26 27.37 19.46
N ALA A 450 0.86 28.32 18.61
CA ALA A 450 0.21 29.55 19.07
C ALA A 450 -1.16 29.29 19.74
N LEU A 451 -1.81 28.17 19.41
CA LEU A 451 -3.08 27.75 20.03
C LEU A 451 -2.87 27.36 21.49
N ASP A 452 -1.75 26.71 21.76
CA ASP A 452 -1.39 26.19 23.08
C ASP A 452 -0.96 27.33 24.00
N PHE A 453 -0.09 28.22 23.52
CA PHE A 453 0.52 29.26 24.36
C PHE A 453 -0.20 30.63 24.29
N GLY A 454 -1.27 30.74 23.49
CA GLY A 454 -2.08 31.96 23.36
C GLY A 454 -1.26 33.17 22.90
N ASN A 455 -1.46 34.33 23.55
CA ASN A 455 -0.72 35.57 23.23
C ASN A 455 0.59 35.70 24.03
N THR A 456 1.19 34.61 24.49
CA THR A 456 2.46 34.63 25.20
C THR A 456 3.60 35.01 24.24
N ASP A 457 4.58 35.77 24.71
CA ASP A 457 5.83 36.03 23.98
C ASP A 457 6.98 35.15 24.51
N ALA A 458 8.05 35.03 23.73
CA ALA A 458 9.20 34.18 24.05
C ALA A 458 9.85 34.56 25.39
N GLU A 459 9.95 35.87 25.68
CA GLU A 459 10.51 36.38 26.92
C GLU A 459 9.69 35.94 28.14
N THR A 460 8.36 36.02 28.04
CA THR A 460 7.44 35.58 29.09
C THR A 460 7.48 34.07 29.27
N LEU A 461 7.52 33.30 28.16
CA LEU A 461 7.60 31.84 28.19
C LEU A 461 8.87 31.39 28.93
N VAL A 462 10.03 31.90 28.52
CA VAL A 462 11.32 31.54 29.10
C VAL A 462 11.41 31.96 30.57
N LYS A 463 10.93 33.16 30.95
CA LYS A 463 10.91 33.59 32.36
C LYS A 463 9.99 32.76 33.24
N THR A 464 8.89 32.25 32.68
CA THR A 464 7.88 31.53 33.45
C THR A 464 8.25 30.06 33.63
N TYR A 465 8.73 29.41 32.56
CA TYR A 465 8.93 27.96 32.53
C TYR A 465 10.39 27.55 32.45
N GLY A 466 11.29 28.46 32.05
CA GLY A 466 12.70 28.18 31.81
C GLY A 466 13.55 28.18 33.08
N ARG A 467 14.41 27.18 33.19
CA ARG A 467 15.40 27.05 34.25
C ARG A 467 16.67 26.37 33.75
N LEU A 468 17.80 26.76 34.32
CA LEU A 468 19.05 26.04 34.14
C LEU A 468 19.07 24.81 35.05
N VAL A 469 19.42 23.66 34.46
CA VAL A 469 19.67 22.39 35.15
C VAL A 469 21.05 21.88 34.75
N ASP A 470 21.55 20.85 35.44
CA ASP A 470 22.90 20.30 35.15
C ASP A 470 23.10 19.92 33.68
N GLN A 471 22.03 19.47 33.01
CA GLN A 471 22.05 18.99 31.63
C GLN A 471 21.81 20.08 30.57
N GLY A 472 21.50 21.32 30.94
CA GLY A 472 21.24 22.42 30.01
C GLY A 472 20.04 23.28 30.42
N ILE A 473 19.31 23.81 29.45
CA ILE A 473 18.04 24.53 29.69
C ILE A 473 16.91 23.51 29.77
N ARG A 474 16.00 23.71 30.73
CA ARG A 474 14.74 23.00 30.83
C ARG A 474 13.59 23.97 30.85
N LEU A 475 12.63 23.77 29.95
CA LEU A 475 11.30 24.38 29.99
C LEU A 475 10.36 23.36 30.64
N ASP A 476 9.72 23.73 31.74
CA ASP A 476 8.83 22.83 32.48
C ASP A 476 7.42 23.39 32.53
N PHE A 477 6.50 22.66 31.92
CA PHE A 477 5.10 23.04 31.81
C PHE A 477 4.21 22.27 32.80
N SER A 478 4.80 21.44 33.69
CA SER A 478 4.04 20.52 34.56
C SER A 478 3.09 21.17 35.56
N ASP A 479 3.32 22.44 35.91
CA ASP A 479 2.48 23.21 36.84
C ASP A 479 1.60 24.25 36.10
N SER A 480 1.51 24.15 34.77
CA SER A 480 0.80 25.10 33.94
C SER A 480 -0.73 25.01 34.13
N VAL A 481 -1.40 26.16 34.21
CA VAL A 481 -2.88 26.26 34.16
C VAL A 481 -3.37 26.34 32.71
N ILE A 482 -2.48 26.14 31.74
CA ILE A 482 -2.82 26.18 30.33
C ILE A 482 -3.63 24.92 29.98
N LEU A 483 -4.72 25.10 29.24
CA LEU A 483 -5.60 24.01 28.82
C LEU A 483 -4.85 23.06 27.90
N GLY A 484 -4.71 21.79 28.29
CA GLY A 484 -4.10 20.74 27.47
C GLY A 484 -2.75 20.26 27.97
N ALA A 485 -2.04 21.06 28.77
CA ALA A 485 -0.79 20.63 29.38
C ALA A 485 -1.05 19.58 30.48
N ASP A 486 -0.22 18.55 30.55
CA ASP A 486 -0.23 17.56 31.62
C ASP A 486 0.97 17.72 32.58
N THR A 487 1.03 16.90 33.65
CA THR A 487 2.08 17.03 34.67
C THR A 487 3.48 16.57 34.21
N ASN A 488 3.61 16.07 32.99
CA ASN A 488 4.84 15.51 32.44
C ASN A 488 5.44 16.35 31.32
N ASP A 489 4.69 17.31 30.76
CA ASP A 489 5.13 18.18 29.67
C ASP A 489 6.39 18.99 30.04
N ARG A 490 7.53 18.58 29.49
CA ARG A 490 8.85 19.16 29.74
C ARG A 490 9.75 19.06 28.52
N LEU A 491 10.38 20.17 28.15
CA LEU A 491 11.40 20.17 27.10
C LEU A 491 12.78 20.45 27.68
N THR A 492 13.77 19.64 27.31
CA THR A 492 15.18 19.84 27.70
C THR A 492 16.05 20.10 26.47
N LEU A 493 16.72 21.25 26.45
CA LEU A 493 17.78 21.56 25.48
C LEU A 493 19.13 21.17 26.09
N SER A 494 19.62 19.98 25.72
CA SER A 494 20.83 19.43 26.33
C SER A 494 22.07 20.17 25.85
N GLY A 495 22.93 20.57 26.78
CA GLY A 495 24.19 21.27 26.46
C GLY A 495 24.06 22.76 26.17
N VAL A 496 22.84 23.31 26.17
CA VAL A 496 22.57 24.75 26.05
C VAL A 496 22.48 25.35 27.45
N TYR A 497 23.20 26.45 27.74
CA TYR A 497 23.28 27.04 29.08
C TYR A 497 23.02 28.55 29.12
N ASP A 498 22.69 29.18 27.99
CA ASP A 498 22.36 30.59 27.91
C ASP A 498 20.84 30.77 27.73
N LEU A 499 20.15 31.00 28.86
CA LEU A 499 18.70 31.11 28.89
C LEU A 499 18.19 32.42 28.25
N ASP A 500 18.97 33.49 28.32
CA ASP A 500 18.58 34.79 27.79
C ASP A 500 18.67 34.78 26.25
N ALA A 501 19.69 34.13 25.69
CA ALA A 501 19.86 33.99 24.24
C ALA A 501 18.74 33.16 23.59
N LEU A 502 18.19 32.16 24.30
CA LEU A 502 17.13 31.28 23.77
C LEU A 502 15.87 32.07 23.33
N VAL A 503 15.61 33.23 23.91
CA VAL A 503 14.43 34.05 23.58
C VAL A 503 14.39 34.42 22.08
N ASP A 504 15.54 34.66 21.46
CA ASP A 504 15.64 35.05 20.04
C ASP A 504 15.44 33.85 19.08
N ASP A 505 15.46 32.62 19.60
CA ASP A 505 15.30 31.38 18.85
C ASP A 505 13.93 30.73 19.02
N ILE A 506 13.06 31.32 19.84
CA ILE A 506 11.68 30.85 20.01
C ILE A 506 10.77 31.52 18.98
N ILE A 507 9.94 30.69 18.33
CA ILE A 507 8.87 31.13 17.43
C ILE A 507 7.55 30.50 17.84
N PHE A 508 6.45 31.17 17.50
CA PHE A 508 5.09 30.64 17.66
C PHE A 508 4.47 30.47 16.28
N VAL A 509 3.91 29.29 16.01
CA VAL A 509 3.41 28.88 14.69
C VAL A 509 1.94 28.52 14.70
#